data_AF-A0A2Z2KRI4-F1
#
_entry.id   AF-A0A2Z2KRI4-F1
#
_cell.length_a   1.000
_cell.length_b   1.000
_cell.length_c   1.000
_cell.angle_alpha   90.00
_cell.angle_beta   90.00
_cell.angle_gamma   90.00
#
_symmetry.space_group_name_H-M   'P 1'
#
loop_
_entity.id
_entity.type
_entity.pdbx_description
1 polymer ?
#
loop_
_entity_poly.entity_id
_entity_poly.type
_entity_poly.pdbx_seq_one_letter_code
_entity_poly.pdbx_strand_id
1 'polypeptide(L)'
;MKDLILQATVSKLVMNRDSLEEAENLMLDYLKINPYDADGWSRLVILETMSPIEDYERATEYLNTALTYHKDNSLFFVLKLFFIDWYLGGLDEILVNKALDLKSVVNCETSSMLSYILAWHYKCKDISKFESLLNESIQECSKHVSNYSDLGKHYLSKGDKELGKKMIREGVSNVKLIYGESNIDYDPLDIVRFINERITGVFITEVMYDSLKKLIQT
;
A
#
# COMPACT_ATOMS: atom_id res chain seq x y z
N MET A 1 14.09 1.85 -12.97
CA MET A 1 14.24 2.90 -13.97
C MET A 1 15.50 2.53 -14.68
N LYS A 2 15.47 2.45 -16.02
CA LYS A 2 16.64 1.96 -16.75
C LYS A 2 17.76 3.01 -16.83
N ASP A 3 17.41 4.29 -16.74
CA ASP A 3 18.38 5.39 -16.68
C ASP A 3 18.87 5.60 -15.23
N LEU A 4 20.06 5.06 -14.94
CA LEU A 4 20.69 5.16 -13.63
C LEU A 4 21.16 6.57 -13.28
N ILE A 5 21.48 7.40 -14.28
CA ILE A 5 21.93 8.78 -14.06
C ILE A 5 20.74 9.64 -13.66
N LEU A 6 19.63 9.49 -14.38
CA LEU A 6 18.37 10.15 -14.03
C LEU A 6 17.90 9.70 -12.65
N GLN A 7 17.91 8.39 -12.38
CA GLN A 7 17.52 7.86 -11.07
C GLN A 7 18.35 8.49 -9.95
N ALA A 8 19.67 8.56 -10.08
CA ALA A 8 20.53 9.17 -9.07
C ALA A 8 20.25 10.68 -8.90
N THR A 9 19.90 11.38 -9.98
CA THR A 9 19.51 12.79 -9.95
C THR A 9 18.20 12.97 -9.20
N VAL A 10 17.17 12.21 -9.55
CA VAL A 10 15.85 12.22 -8.90
C VAL A 10 15.98 11.88 -7.42
N SER A 11 16.77 10.87 -7.05
CA SER A 11 17.01 10.53 -5.64
C SER A 11 17.62 11.69 -4.85
N LYS A 12 18.56 12.44 -5.43
CA LYS A 12 19.14 13.63 -4.78
C LYS A 12 18.12 14.75 -4.60
N LEU A 13 17.29 14.99 -5.61
CA LEU A 13 16.23 15.99 -5.54
C LEU A 13 15.20 15.61 -4.48
N VAL A 14 14.81 14.34 -4.40
CA VAL A 14 13.83 13.85 -3.41
C VAL A 14 14.34 13.96 -1.96
N MET A 15 15.65 13.87 -1.74
CA MET A 15 16.24 14.14 -0.43
C MET A 15 16.13 15.62 -0.02
N ASN A 16 15.98 16.53 -0.98
CA ASN A 16 15.67 17.94 -0.74
C ASN A 16 14.18 18.21 -0.97
N ARG A 17 13.38 18.29 0.09
CA ARG A 17 11.92 18.42 -0.02
C ARG A 17 11.43 19.65 -0.81
N ASP A 18 12.26 20.68 -0.96
CA ASP A 18 11.94 21.86 -1.76
C ASP A 18 12.09 21.61 -3.28
N SER A 19 12.65 20.47 -3.68
CA SER A 19 12.94 20.10 -5.07
C SER A 19 12.03 19.00 -5.61
N LEU A 20 10.92 18.68 -4.94
CA LEU A 20 10.03 17.60 -5.39
C LEU A 20 9.35 17.91 -6.74
N GLU A 21 8.95 19.16 -6.99
CA GLU A 21 8.39 19.56 -8.29
C GLU A 21 9.40 19.43 -9.44
N GLU A 22 10.69 19.69 -9.17
CA GLU A 22 11.75 19.49 -10.17
C GLU A 22 11.93 18.01 -10.49
N ALA A 23 11.89 17.16 -9.45
CA ALA A 23 11.96 15.72 -9.61
C ALA A 23 10.74 15.17 -10.38
N GLU A 24 9.53 15.67 -10.11
CA GLU A 24 8.31 15.34 -10.87
C GLU A 24 8.50 15.67 -12.37
N ASN A 25 8.92 16.89 -12.70
CA ASN A 25 9.10 17.33 -14.08
C ASN A 25 10.11 16.47 -14.85
N LEU A 26 11.25 16.14 -14.22
CA LEU A 26 12.25 15.25 -14.81
C LEU A 26 11.69 13.84 -15.09
N MET A 27 10.90 13.32 -14.16
CA MET A 27 10.26 12.01 -14.29
C MET A 27 9.21 12.01 -15.41
N LEU A 28 8.42 13.09 -15.52
CA LEU A 28 7.43 13.25 -16.59
C LEU A 28 8.11 13.31 -17.97
N ASP A 29 9.18 14.09 -18.12
CA ASP A 29 9.92 14.18 -19.38
C ASP A 29 10.54 12.84 -19.78
N TYR A 30 11.07 12.08 -18.81
CA TYR A 30 11.55 10.73 -19.04
C TYR A 30 10.46 9.77 -19.51
N LEU A 31 9.29 9.80 -18.86
CA LEU A 31 8.17 8.90 -19.16
C LEU A 31 7.45 9.22 -20.47
N LYS A 32 7.52 10.47 -20.96
CA LYS A 32 7.10 10.82 -22.32
C LYS A 32 7.87 10.02 -23.38
N ILE A 33 9.15 9.76 -23.14
CA ILE A 33 10.03 9.03 -24.06
C ILE A 33 10.03 7.53 -23.74
N ASN A 34 9.84 7.15 -22.47
CA ASN A 34 9.91 5.78 -21.98
C ASN A 34 8.60 5.32 -21.31
N PRO A 35 7.44 5.37 -21.98
CA PRO A 35 6.15 5.13 -21.35
C PRO A 35 5.93 3.67 -20.90
N TYR A 36 6.78 2.75 -21.34
CA TYR A 36 6.76 1.33 -20.93
C TYR A 36 7.76 1.01 -19.80
N ASP A 37 8.36 2.01 -19.14
CA ASP A 37 9.16 1.79 -17.93
C ASP A 37 8.26 1.80 -16.67
N ALA A 38 7.86 0.61 -16.24
CA ALA A 38 7.00 0.44 -15.06
C ALA A 38 7.65 0.97 -13.77
N ASP A 39 8.98 0.88 -13.62
CA ASP A 39 9.62 1.42 -12.42
C ASP A 39 9.67 2.95 -12.45
N GLY A 40 9.82 3.55 -13.64
CA GLY A 40 9.67 5.00 -13.81
C GLY A 40 8.28 5.48 -13.36
N TRP A 41 7.21 4.82 -13.83
CA TRP A 41 5.85 5.14 -13.39
C TRP A 41 5.66 4.93 -11.88
N SER A 42 6.18 3.83 -11.34
CA SER A 42 6.11 3.53 -9.90
C SER A 42 6.71 4.67 -9.08
N ARG A 43 7.91 5.12 -9.44
CA ARG A 43 8.62 6.19 -8.74
C ARG A 43 7.91 7.53 -8.83
N LEU A 44 7.38 7.89 -10.00
CA LEU A 44 6.60 9.12 -10.18
C LEU A 44 5.35 9.10 -9.28
N VAL A 45 4.63 7.97 -9.27
CA VAL A 45 3.43 7.81 -8.44
C VAL A 45 3.75 7.92 -6.94
N ILE A 46 4.83 7.31 -6.46
CA ILE A 46 5.22 7.41 -5.06
C ILE A 46 5.69 8.84 -4.71
N LEU A 47 6.39 9.51 -5.63
CA LEU A 47 6.84 10.89 -5.44
C LEU A 47 5.68 11.83 -5.10
N GLU A 48 4.56 11.73 -5.80
CA GLU A 48 3.36 12.55 -5.54
C GLU A 48 2.76 12.34 -4.14
N THR A 49 3.00 11.17 -3.52
CA THR A 49 2.51 10.88 -2.17
C THR A 49 3.42 11.44 -1.07
N MET A 50 4.58 12.00 -1.43
CA MET A 50 5.55 12.50 -0.46
C MET A 50 5.18 13.90 0.04
N SER A 51 5.41 14.13 1.33
CA SER A 51 5.31 15.47 1.92
C SER A 51 6.44 16.39 1.41
N PRO A 52 6.13 17.64 1.02
CA PRO A 52 4.87 18.35 1.23
C PRO A 52 3.80 18.24 0.13
N ILE A 53 4.02 17.50 -0.96
CA ILE A 53 3.07 17.39 -2.09
C ILE A 53 1.77 16.71 -1.64
N GLU A 54 1.84 15.44 -1.21
CA GLU A 54 0.70 14.62 -0.77
C GLU A 54 -0.52 14.65 -1.73
N ASP A 55 -0.28 14.71 -3.04
CA ASP A 55 -1.29 14.85 -4.10
C ASP A 55 -1.74 13.47 -4.62
N TYR A 56 -2.61 12.83 -3.83
CA TYR A 56 -3.14 11.50 -4.16
C TYR A 56 -4.07 11.50 -5.38
N GLU A 57 -4.65 12.65 -5.74
CA GLU A 57 -5.46 12.81 -6.94
C GLU A 57 -4.56 12.68 -8.17
N ARG A 58 -3.47 13.45 -8.22
CA ARG A 58 -2.48 13.37 -9.30
C ARG A 58 -1.77 12.02 -9.35
N ALA A 59 -1.41 11.43 -8.20
CA ALA A 59 -0.89 10.07 -8.14
C ALA A 59 -1.83 9.06 -8.81
N THR A 60 -3.14 9.22 -8.63
CA THR A 60 -4.18 8.40 -9.26
C THR A 60 -4.29 8.65 -10.77
N GLU A 61 -4.13 9.89 -11.23
CA GLU A 61 -4.05 10.23 -12.66
C GLU A 61 -2.83 9.61 -13.35
N TYR A 62 -1.67 9.64 -12.70
CA TYR A 62 -0.47 8.97 -13.19
C TYR A 62 -0.64 7.45 -13.23
N LEU A 63 -1.30 6.85 -12.23
CA LEU A 63 -1.66 5.42 -12.28
C LEU A 63 -2.62 5.10 -13.44
N ASN A 64 -3.62 5.96 -13.70
CA ASN A 64 -4.51 5.79 -14.86
C ASN A 64 -3.73 5.81 -16.18
N THR A 65 -2.79 6.74 -16.31
CA THR A 65 -1.92 6.86 -17.49
C THR A 65 -1.00 5.65 -17.62
N ALA A 66 -0.33 5.25 -16.54
CA ALA A 66 0.55 4.09 -16.51
C ALA A 66 -0.17 2.80 -16.90
N LEU A 67 -1.41 2.60 -16.42
CA LEU A 67 -2.25 1.45 -16.75
C LEU A 67 -2.64 1.37 -18.24
N THR A 68 -2.54 2.47 -19.01
CA THR A 68 -2.73 2.40 -20.47
C THR A 68 -1.60 1.63 -21.17
N TYR A 69 -0.38 1.73 -20.64
CA TYR A 69 0.82 1.04 -21.13
C TYR A 69 1.06 -0.30 -20.41
N HIS A 70 0.59 -0.41 -19.16
CA HIS A 70 0.84 -1.53 -18.25
C HIS A 70 -0.46 -2.17 -17.76
N LYS A 71 -1.33 -2.58 -18.70
CA LYS A 71 -2.70 -3.07 -18.42
C LYS A 71 -2.77 -4.22 -17.42
N ASP A 72 -1.76 -5.10 -17.44
CA ASP A 72 -1.69 -6.30 -16.61
C ASP A 72 -0.89 -6.08 -15.31
N ASN A 73 -0.42 -4.84 -15.04
CA ASN A 73 0.27 -4.53 -13.80
C ASN A 73 -0.75 -4.36 -12.66
N SER A 74 -0.97 -5.46 -11.95
CA SER A 74 -1.93 -5.51 -10.85
C SER A 74 -1.55 -4.61 -9.67
N LEU A 75 -0.26 -4.36 -9.44
CA LEU A 75 0.18 -3.48 -8.35
C LEU A 75 -0.22 -2.02 -8.58
N PHE A 76 -0.18 -1.55 -9.83
CA PHE A 76 -0.70 -0.22 -10.16
C PHE A 76 -2.19 -0.11 -9.87
N PHE A 77 -2.95 -1.16 -10.17
CA PHE A 77 -4.36 -1.18 -9.83
C PHE A 77 -4.60 -1.23 -8.31
N VAL A 78 -3.82 -2.03 -7.57
CA VAL A 78 -3.86 -2.07 -6.09
C VAL A 78 -3.58 -0.68 -5.49
N LEU A 79 -2.52 0.01 -5.91
CA LEU A 79 -2.21 1.35 -5.44
C LEU A 79 -3.33 2.34 -5.76
N LYS A 80 -3.88 2.26 -6.97
CA LYS A 80 -4.98 3.12 -7.39
C LYS A 80 -6.17 2.98 -6.44
N LEU A 81 -6.58 1.74 -6.15
CA LEU A 81 -7.69 1.49 -5.22
C LEU A 81 -7.36 1.96 -3.81
N PHE A 82 -6.12 1.70 -3.34
CA PHE A 82 -5.68 2.15 -2.03
C PHE A 82 -5.75 3.68 -1.88
N PHE A 83 -5.26 4.43 -2.88
CA PHE A 83 -5.33 5.90 -2.85
C PHE A 83 -6.76 6.41 -2.86
N ILE A 84 -7.59 5.87 -3.75
CA ILE A 84 -8.99 6.29 -3.85
C ILE A 84 -9.74 6.03 -2.53
N ASP A 85 -9.58 4.84 -1.95
CA ASP A 85 -10.36 4.45 -0.77
C ASP A 85 -9.90 5.17 0.51
N TRP A 86 -8.59 5.35 0.71
CA TRP A 86 -8.06 6.00 1.93
C TRP A 86 -8.03 7.51 1.87
N TYR A 87 -7.82 8.11 0.69
CA TYR A 87 -7.49 9.53 0.56
C TYR A 87 -8.49 10.32 -0.27
N LEU A 88 -9.22 9.70 -1.20
CA LEU A 88 -10.10 10.39 -2.16
C LEU A 88 -11.60 10.10 -1.94
N GLY A 89 -11.98 9.62 -0.76
CA GLY A 89 -13.39 9.53 -0.34
C GLY A 89 -14.08 8.19 -0.61
N GLY A 90 -13.35 7.14 -1.01
CA GLY A 90 -13.89 5.79 -1.13
C GLY A 90 -14.03 5.27 -2.56
N LEU A 91 -14.07 3.95 -2.71
CA LEU A 91 -14.33 3.31 -4.02
C LEU A 91 -15.78 3.47 -4.50
N ASP A 92 -15.97 3.66 -5.81
CA ASP A 92 -17.26 3.48 -6.46
C ASP A 92 -17.56 1.99 -6.77
N GLU A 93 -18.80 1.70 -7.14
CA GLU A 93 -19.26 0.33 -7.43
C GLU A 93 -18.52 -0.30 -8.62
N ILE A 94 -18.13 0.50 -9.61
CA ILE A 94 -17.42 0.01 -10.80
C ILE A 94 -16.04 -0.50 -10.40
N LEU A 95 -15.31 0.26 -9.58
CA LEU A 95 -14.00 -0.10 -9.06
C LEU A 95 -14.09 -1.30 -8.10
N VAL A 96 -15.12 -1.36 -7.26
CA VAL A 96 -15.36 -2.51 -6.37
C VAL A 96 -15.57 -3.78 -7.17
N ASN A 97 -16.46 -3.77 -8.17
CA ASN A 97 -16.73 -4.95 -9.00
C ASN A 97 -15.48 -5.38 -9.77
N LYS A 98 -14.73 -4.41 -10.33
CA LYS A 98 -13.47 -4.71 -11.01
C LYS A 98 -12.43 -5.34 -10.07
N ALA A 99 -12.35 -4.90 -8.82
CA ALA A 99 -11.47 -5.48 -7.81
C ALA A 99 -11.89 -6.92 -7.45
N LEU A 100 -13.19 -7.18 -7.32
CA LEU A 100 -13.75 -8.51 -7.04
C LEU A 100 -13.43 -9.49 -8.18
N ASP A 101 -13.62 -9.09 -9.43
CA ASP A 101 -13.31 -9.92 -10.60
C ASP A 101 -11.81 -10.26 -10.65
N LEU A 102 -10.96 -9.23 -10.44
CA LEU A 102 -9.52 -9.35 -10.57
C LEU A 102 -8.90 -10.30 -9.53
N LYS A 103 -9.44 -10.35 -8.31
CA LYS A 103 -8.97 -11.24 -7.23
C LYS A 103 -8.82 -12.71 -7.66
N SER A 104 -9.71 -13.18 -8.53
CA SER A 104 -9.74 -14.59 -8.95
C SER A 104 -8.66 -14.99 -9.97
N VAL A 105 -7.99 -14.00 -10.59
CA VAL A 105 -7.04 -14.24 -11.69
C VAL A 105 -5.61 -13.79 -11.39
N VAL A 106 -5.43 -12.97 -10.35
CA VAL A 106 -4.10 -12.51 -9.92
C VAL A 106 -3.43 -13.50 -8.97
N ASN A 107 -2.15 -13.30 -8.68
CA ASN A 107 -1.45 -14.09 -7.68
C ASN A 107 -2.03 -13.86 -6.26
N CYS A 108 -1.76 -14.80 -5.36
CA CYS A 108 -2.31 -14.79 -4.01
C CYS A 108 -1.93 -13.54 -3.19
N GLU A 109 -0.73 -12.98 -3.39
CA GLU A 109 -0.29 -11.76 -2.71
C GLU A 109 -1.11 -10.55 -3.15
N THR A 110 -1.34 -10.39 -4.45
CA THR A 110 -2.20 -9.35 -5.00
C THR A 110 -3.65 -9.55 -4.60
N SER A 111 -4.16 -10.78 -4.68
CA SER A 111 -5.53 -11.12 -4.25
C SER A 111 -5.75 -10.75 -2.78
N SER A 112 -4.78 -11.07 -1.92
CA SER A 112 -4.81 -10.67 -0.51
C SER A 112 -4.87 -9.14 -0.35
N MET A 113 -4.05 -8.37 -1.06
CA MET A 113 -4.09 -6.89 -0.99
C MET A 113 -5.43 -6.32 -1.46
N LEU A 114 -6.00 -6.85 -2.56
CA LEU A 114 -7.32 -6.44 -3.04
C LEU A 114 -8.42 -6.75 -2.03
N SER A 115 -8.41 -7.94 -1.42
CA SER A 115 -9.34 -8.31 -0.35
C SER A 115 -9.21 -7.40 0.87
N TYR A 116 -7.99 -7.01 1.24
CA TYR A 116 -7.75 -6.10 2.35
C TYR A 116 -8.31 -4.69 2.09
N ILE A 117 -8.07 -4.12 0.90
CA ILE A 117 -8.64 -2.82 0.51
C ILE A 117 -10.17 -2.88 0.50
N LEU A 118 -10.73 -3.92 -0.12
CA LEU A 118 -12.19 -4.13 -0.13
C LEU A 118 -12.77 -4.32 1.27
N ALA A 119 -12.05 -4.97 2.18
CA ALA A 119 -12.52 -5.12 3.56
C ALA A 119 -12.76 -3.74 4.17
N TRP A 120 -11.75 -2.88 4.14
CA TRP A 120 -11.83 -1.51 4.67
C TRP A 120 -12.91 -0.67 4.03
N HIS A 121 -13.09 -0.78 2.71
CA HIS A 121 -14.23 -0.17 2.01
C HIS A 121 -15.58 -0.53 2.64
N TYR A 122 -15.75 -1.79 3.06
CA TYR A 122 -16.96 -2.28 3.70
C TYR A 122 -17.03 -2.04 5.21
N LYS A 123 -15.96 -1.59 5.87
CA LYS A 123 -15.90 -1.48 7.35
C LYS A 123 -17.09 -0.75 7.96
N CYS A 124 -17.52 0.36 7.35
CA CYS A 124 -18.64 1.17 7.81
C CYS A 124 -19.96 0.87 7.08
N LYS A 125 -19.94 0.03 6.04
CA LYS A 125 -21.11 -0.28 5.19
C LYS A 125 -21.71 -1.65 5.50
N ASP A 126 -20.86 -2.64 5.71
CA ASP A 126 -21.21 -4.03 5.96
C ASP A 126 -20.07 -4.69 6.76
N ILE A 127 -20.25 -4.74 8.08
CA ILE A 127 -19.22 -5.25 8.99
C ILE A 127 -18.98 -6.75 8.82
N SER A 128 -19.98 -7.49 8.34
CA SER A 128 -19.84 -8.91 8.04
C SER A 128 -18.95 -9.11 6.81
N LYS A 129 -19.11 -8.27 5.77
CA LYS A 129 -18.19 -8.24 4.63
C LYS A 129 -16.77 -7.88 5.03
N PHE A 130 -16.59 -6.83 5.84
CA PHE A 130 -15.27 -6.46 6.38
C PHE A 130 -14.56 -7.66 7.01
N GLU A 131 -15.25 -8.39 7.90
CA GLU A 131 -14.68 -9.56 8.58
C GLU A 131 -14.40 -10.71 7.60
N SER A 132 -15.33 -11.00 6.67
CA SER A 132 -15.14 -12.06 5.68
C SER A 132 -13.96 -11.80 4.74
N LEU A 133 -13.79 -10.56 4.29
CA LEU A 133 -12.74 -10.15 3.36
C LEU A 133 -11.37 -10.12 4.03
N LEU A 134 -11.28 -9.77 5.32
CA LEU A 134 -10.03 -9.92 6.08
C LEU A 134 -9.64 -11.39 6.25
N ASN A 135 -10.59 -12.26 6.56
CA ASN A 135 -10.33 -13.70 6.64
C ASN A 135 -9.87 -14.26 5.28
N GLU A 136 -10.56 -13.90 4.19
CA GLU A 136 -10.15 -14.26 2.83
C GLU A 136 -8.73 -13.75 2.53
N SER A 137 -8.45 -12.47 2.85
CA SER A 137 -7.14 -11.87 2.66
C SER A 137 -6.02 -12.62 3.40
N ILE A 138 -6.29 -13.13 4.60
CA ILE A 138 -5.37 -13.96 5.39
C ILE A 138 -5.19 -15.35 4.76
N GLN A 139 -6.26 -15.96 4.24
CA GLN A 139 -6.21 -17.26 3.58
C GLN A 139 -5.37 -17.21 2.29
N GLU A 140 -5.54 -16.14 1.51
CA GLU A 140 -4.77 -15.91 0.28
C GLU A 140 -3.28 -15.63 0.59
N CYS A 141 -2.98 -14.79 1.57
CA CYS A 141 -1.61 -14.54 1.99
C CYS A 141 -1.48 -14.40 3.51
N SER A 142 -1.06 -15.49 4.15
CA SER A 142 -0.89 -15.57 5.60
C SER A 142 0.29 -14.76 6.14
N LYS A 143 1.03 -14.04 5.29
CA LYS A 143 2.21 -13.25 5.66
C LYS A 143 1.91 -11.75 5.88
N HIS A 144 0.75 -11.26 5.46
CA HIS A 144 0.41 -9.84 5.56
C HIS A 144 -0.03 -9.49 6.98
N VAL A 145 0.78 -8.72 7.68
CA VAL A 145 0.59 -8.32 9.08
C VAL A 145 -0.66 -7.47 9.27
N SER A 146 -0.92 -6.50 8.38
CA SER A 146 -2.05 -5.57 8.49
C SER A 146 -3.38 -6.33 8.62
N ASN A 147 -3.58 -7.35 7.79
CA ASN A 147 -4.79 -8.16 7.75
C ASN A 147 -5.13 -8.78 9.11
N TYR A 148 -4.14 -9.44 9.72
CA TYR A 148 -4.27 -10.02 11.07
C TYR A 148 -4.45 -8.95 12.13
N SER A 149 -3.68 -7.86 12.04
CA SER A 149 -3.69 -6.81 13.06
C SER A 149 -5.05 -6.11 13.12
N ASP A 150 -5.68 -5.85 11.98
CA ASP A 150 -6.96 -5.16 11.90
C ASP A 150 -8.13 -6.09 12.20
N LEU A 151 -8.06 -7.35 11.77
CA LEU A 151 -9.03 -8.37 12.18
C LEU A 151 -8.97 -8.58 13.70
N GLY A 152 -7.76 -8.63 14.26
CA GLY A 152 -7.54 -8.76 15.69
C GLY A 152 -8.07 -7.57 16.48
N LYS A 153 -7.77 -6.33 16.07
CA LYS A 153 -8.33 -5.10 16.68
C LYS A 153 -9.86 -5.08 16.62
N HIS A 154 -10.45 -5.60 15.53
CA HIS A 154 -11.89 -5.73 15.39
C HIS A 154 -12.49 -6.74 16.38
N TYR A 155 -11.87 -7.90 16.58
CA TYR A 155 -12.31 -8.84 17.61
C TYR A 155 -12.15 -8.26 19.03
N LEU A 156 -11.06 -7.54 19.29
CA LEU A 156 -10.87 -6.82 20.55
C LEU A 156 -11.99 -5.80 20.80
N SER A 157 -12.40 -5.03 19.80
CA SER A 157 -13.47 -4.03 19.94
C SER A 157 -14.85 -4.65 20.16
N LYS A 158 -15.09 -5.87 19.68
CA LYS A 158 -16.28 -6.67 19.96
C LYS A 158 -16.25 -7.37 21.33
N GLY A 159 -15.13 -7.32 22.05
CA GLY A 159 -14.95 -7.97 23.34
C GLY A 159 -14.43 -9.42 23.28
N ASP A 160 -14.17 -9.96 22.10
CA ASP A 160 -13.52 -11.27 21.93
C ASP A 160 -12.00 -11.13 22.07
N LYS A 161 -11.56 -11.03 23.33
CA LYS A 161 -10.17 -10.73 23.68
C LYS A 161 -9.21 -11.84 23.25
N GLU A 162 -9.60 -13.10 23.44
CA GLU A 162 -8.72 -14.23 23.15
C GLU A 162 -8.47 -14.36 21.64
N LEU A 163 -9.54 -14.28 20.83
CA LEU A 163 -9.39 -14.34 19.38
C LEU A 163 -8.66 -13.11 18.84
N GLY A 164 -8.99 -11.91 19.35
CA GLY A 164 -8.32 -10.68 18.95
C GLY A 164 -6.81 -10.71 19.21
N LYS A 165 -6.40 -11.12 20.41
CA LYS A 165 -4.98 -11.29 20.76
C LYS A 165 -4.29 -12.36 19.92
N LYS A 166 -4.98 -13.47 19.64
CA LYS A 166 -4.45 -14.55 18.80
C LYS A 166 -4.13 -14.03 17.39
N MET A 167 -5.07 -13.34 16.75
CA MET A 167 -4.87 -12.76 15.42
C MET A 167 -3.70 -11.78 15.41
N ILE A 168 -3.65 -10.82 16.34
CA ILE A 168 -2.54 -9.84 16.40
C ILE A 168 -1.20 -10.56 16.61
N ARG A 169 -1.14 -11.60 17.46
CA ARG A 169 0.09 -12.37 17.71
C ARG A 169 0.57 -13.10 16.45
N GLU A 170 -0.34 -13.69 15.69
CA GLU A 170 -0.03 -14.32 14.39
C GLU A 170 0.48 -13.29 13.39
N GLY A 171 -0.19 -12.14 13.28
CA GLY A 171 0.26 -11.02 12.43
C GLY A 171 1.68 -10.55 12.79
N VAL A 172 1.92 -10.25 14.07
CA VAL A 172 3.24 -9.78 14.55
C VAL A 172 4.36 -10.77 14.24
N SER A 173 4.08 -12.09 14.21
CA SER A 173 5.09 -13.10 13.86
C SER A 173 5.57 -13.05 12.40
N ASN A 174 4.83 -12.36 11.53
CA ASN A 174 5.16 -12.19 10.11
C ASN A 174 5.91 -10.88 9.79
N VAL A 175 6.16 -10.03 10.80
CA VAL A 175 6.92 -8.79 10.62
C VAL A 175 8.34 -9.13 10.14
N LYS A 176 8.75 -8.51 9.04
CA LYS A 176 10.07 -8.72 8.40
C LYS A 176 11.07 -7.63 8.73
N LEU A 177 10.59 -6.40 8.93
CA LEU A 177 11.42 -5.25 9.23
C LEU A 177 10.75 -4.39 10.29
N ILE A 178 11.50 -4.08 11.35
CA ILE A 178 11.16 -3.07 12.34
C ILE A 178 12.20 -1.96 12.19
N TYR A 179 11.75 -0.73 12.01
CA TYR A 179 12.65 0.42 11.83
C TYR A 179 12.29 1.61 12.71
N GLY A 180 13.31 2.31 13.19
CA GLY A 180 13.18 3.60 13.87
C GLY A 180 13.38 4.77 12.91
N GLU A 181 13.13 6.00 13.40
CA GLU A 181 13.26 7.23 12.61
C GLU A 181 14.71 7.52 12.13
N SER A 182 15.71 6.90 12.75
CA SER A 182 17.14 7.06 12.42
C SER A 182 17.64 6.17 11.28
N ASN A 183 16.86 5.19 10.81
CA ASN A 183 17.23 4.33 9.68
C ASN A 183 16.89 5.01 8.34
N ILE A 184 17.75 5.94 7.92
CA ILE A 184 17.54 6.82 6.75
C ILE A 184 18.08 6.20 5.44
N ASP A 185 18.78 5.07 5.47
CA ASP A 185 19.41 4.49 4.27
C ASP A 185 18.44 3.62 3.46
N TYR A 186 17.43 4.26 2.83
CA TYR A 186 16.54 3.60 1.88
C TYR A 186 16.07 4.54 0.77
N ASP A 187 15.64 3.95 -0.35
CA ASP A 187 15.05 4.69 -1.47
C ASP A 187 13.59 5.04 -1.16
N PRO A 188 13.24 6.32 -0.93
CA PRO A 188 11.89 6.73 -0.58
C PRO A 188 10.87 6.50 -1.71
N LEU A 189 11.33 6.28 -2.95
CA LEU A 189 10.47 6.03 -4.11
C LEU A 189 10.30 4.53 -4.41
N ASP A 190 10.80 3.64 -3.56
CA ASP A 190 10.63 2.19 -3.72
C ASP A 190 9.18 1.78 -3.44
N ILE A 191 8.48 1.40 -4.51
CA ILE A 191 7.10 0.89 -4.47
C ILE A 191 6.94 -0.36 -3.60
N VAL A 192 7.92 -1.27 -3.60
CA VAL A 192 7.85 -2.50 -2.80
C VAL A 192 7.89 -2.16 -1.33
N ARG A 193 8.77 -1.23 -0.95
CA ARG A 193 8.81 -0.71 0.40
C ARG A 193 7.51 0.01 0.77
N PHE A 194 7.00 0.88 -0.09
CA PHE A 194 5.73 1.57 0.13
C PHE A 194 4.59 0.57 0.41
N ILE A 195 4.44 -0.45 -0.43
CA ILE A 195 3.41 -1.50 -0.26
C ILE A 195 3.61 -2.24 1.07
N ASN A 196 4.85 -2.58 1.41
CA ASN A 196 5.16 -3.33 2.63
C ASN A 196 4.90 -2.53 3.92
N GLU A 197 5.04 -1.21 3.86
CA GLU A 197 4.75 -0.32 4.98
C GLU A 197 3.27 0.04 5.08
N ARG A 198 2.65 0.39 3.95
CA ARG A 198 1.32 1.02 3.91
C ARG A 198 0.17 0.03 3.74
N ILE A 199 0.40 -1.09 3.08
CA ILE A 199 -0.65 -2.06 2.74
C ILE A 199 -0.45 -3.35 3.53
N THR A 200 0.65 -4.06 3.34
CA THR A 200 0.81 -5.41 3.92
C THR A 200 1.24 -5.37 5.39
N GLY A 201 1.89 -4.28 5.83
CA GLY A 201 2.37 -4.08 7.20
C GLY A 201 3.53 -5.01 7.59
N VAL A 202 4.20 -5.66 6.63
CA VAL A 202 5.37 -6.51 6.94
C VAL A 202 6.57 -5.67 7.34
N PHE A 203 6.62 -4.40 6.93
CA PHE A 203 7.57 -3.40 7.41
C PHE A 203 6.82 -2.41 8.28
N ILE A 204 7.27 -2.20 9.52
CA ILE A 204 6.60 -1.32 10.47
C ILE A 204 7.58 -0.53 11.31
N THR A 205 7.12 0.60 11.83
CA THR A 205 7.89 1.39 12.79
C THR A 205 7.96 0.70 14.14
N GLU A 206 9.01 0.99 14.92
CA GLU A 206 9.13 0.53 16.31
C GLU A 206 7.90 0.91 17.14
N VAL A 207 7.38 2.13 16.97
CA VAL A 207 6.18 2.63 17.65
C VAL A 207 4.96 1.75 17.35
N MET A 208 4.75 1.39 16.08
CA MET A 208 3.63 0.54 15.70
C MET A 208 3.80 -0.88 16.23
N TYR A 209 5.02 -1.43 16.15
CA TYR A 209 5.32 -2.76 16.69
C TYR A 209 5.04 -2.85 18.19
N ASP A 210 5.52 -1.87 18.97
CA ASP A 210 5.29 -1.80 20.41
C ASP A 210 3.80 -1.64 20.75
N SER A 211 3.06 -0.87 19.96
CA SER A 211 1.60 -0.74 20.09
C SER A 211 0.90 -2.10 19.93
N LEU A 212 1.24 -2.87 18.89
CA LEU A 212 0.69 -4.22 18.68
C LEU A 212 1.08 -5.18 19.81
N LYS A 213 2.33 -5.10 20.30
CA LYS A 213 2.79 -5.93 21.43
C LYS A 213 2.01 -5.65 22.71
N LYS A 214 1.70 -4.38 22.99
CA LYS A 214 0.87 -4.00 24.16
C LYS A 214 -0.53 -4.62 24.09
N LEU A 215 -1.17 -4.59 22.92
CA LEU A 215 -2.50 -5.20 22.71
C LEU A 215 -2.53 -6.71 22.99
N ILE A 216 -1.43 -7.41 22.77
CA ILE A 216 -1.31 -8.85 23.06
C ILE A 216 -1.20 -9.11 24.58
N GLN A 217 -0.62 -8.17 25.33
CA GLN A 217 -0.30 -8.31 26.76
C GLN A 217 -1.46 -7.92 27.68
N THR A 218 -2.27 -6.92 27.30
CA THR A 218 -3.44 -6.43 28.06
C THR A 218 -4.67 -7.28 27.83
#